data_AF-A0A8T3MC38-F1
#
_entry.id   AF-A0A8T3MC38-F1
#
_cell.length_a   1.000
_cell.length_b   1.000
_cell.length_c   1.000
_cell.angle_alpha   90.00
_cell.angle_beta   90.00
_cell.angle_gamma   90.00
#
_symmetry.space_group_name_H-M   'P 1'
#
loop_
_entity.id
_entity.type
_entity.pdbx_description
1 polymer ?
#
loop_
_entity_poly.entity_id
_entity_poly.type
_entity_poly.pdbx_seq_one_letter_code
_entity_poly.pdbx_strand_id
1 'polypeptide(L)'
;ETGHPAPDGDPIELGVIQQKGGKLVEAWAVEGDLDPATAHSNTFPFEWPPRSGTWITIPEIDRVDWFEPREARRRIKDTQIPFIDRLVDALGM
;
A
#
# COMPACT_ATOMS: atom_id res chain seq x y z
N GLU A 1 4.97 -0.15 -6.60
CA GLU A 1 5.14 1.23 -7.10
C GLU A 1 3.83 1.70 -7.74
N THR A 2 3.51 2.99 -7.67
CA THR A 2 2.26 3.57 -8.21
C THR A 2 2.44 4.33 -9.53
N GLY A 3 3.67 4.38 -10.06
CA GLY A 3 3.98 5.16 -11.25
C GLY A 3 4.24 6.65 -10.99
N HIS A 4 4.34 7.05 -9.72
CA HIS A 4 4.64 8.42 -9.28
C HIS A 4 6.00 8.47 -8.57
N PRO A 5 6.73 9.59 -8.66
CA PRO A 5 7.87 9.82 -7.79
C PRO A 5 7.41 9.86 -6.33
N ALA A 6 8.30 9.50 -5.40
CA ALA A 6 8.05 9.73 -3.98
C ALA A 6 7.81 11.24 -3.75
N PRO A 7 6.81 11.63 -2.94
CA PRO A 7 6.64 13.03 -2.59
C PRO A 7 7.88 13.59 -1.88
N ASP A 8 8.11 14.89 -2.03
CA ASP A 8 9.12 15.60 -1.25
C ASP A 8 8.69 15.69 0.23
N GLY A 9 9.64 15.73 1.15
CA GLY A 9 9.39 15.93 2.58
C GLY A 9 10.13 14.94 3.47
N ASP A 10 10.24 15.31 4.75
CA ASP A 10 10.85 14.44 5.75
C ASP A 10 9.86 13.32 6.14
N PRO A 11 10.25 12.05 6.00
CA PRO A 11 9.37 10.93 6.33
C PRO A 11 9.11 10.85 7.83
N ILE A 12 7.84 10.63 8.20
CA ILE A 12 7.45 10.28 9.55
C ILE A 12 7.71 8.79 9.74
N GLU A 13 8.55 8.43 10.71
CA GLU A 13 8.78 7.04 11.09
C GLU A 13 7.54 6.47 11.78
N LEU A 14 6.94 5.43 11.19
CA LEU A 14 5.82 4.71 11.80
C LEU A 14 6.29 3.45 12.54
N GLY A 15 7.59 3.25 12.68
CA GLY A 15 8.22 2.15 13.39
C GLY A 15 8.06 0.79 12.73
N VAL A 16 8.18 -0.27 13.53
CA VAL A 16 8.19 -1.67 13.07
C VAL A 16 6.98 -2.43 13.59
N ILE A 17 6.49 -3.39 12.80
CA ILE A 17 5.53 -4.42 13.21
C ILE A 17 6.00 -5.81 12.78
N GLN A 18 5.50 -6.85 13.44
CA GLN A 18 5.68 -8.24 13.03
C GLN A 18 4.37 -8.80 12.46
N GLN A 19 4.40 -9.34 11.25
CA GLN A 19 3.24 -9.99 10.63
C GLN A 19 3.09 -11.44 11.09
N LYS A 20 1.93 -12.05 10.82
CA LYS A 20 1.58 -13.44 11.24
C LYS A 20 2.62 -14.50 10.85
N GLY A 21 3.36 -14.29 9.76
CA GLY A 21 4.44 -15.19 9.32
C GLY A 21 5.82 -14.92 9.93
N GLY A 22 5.93 -14.04 10.93
CA GLY A 22 7.20 -13.64 11.55
C GLY A 22 7.95 -12.53 10.82
N LYS A 23 7.52 -12.16 9.60
CA LYS A 23 8.10 -11.06 8.82
C LYS A 23 8.04 -9.74 9.60
N LEU A 24 9.17 -9.09 9.76
CA LEU A 24 9.24 -7.70 10.23
C LEU A 24 8.98 -6.75 9.07
N VAL A 25 8.18 -5.73 9.34
CA VAL A 25 7.87 -4.64 8.39
C VAL A 25 8.11 -3.33 9.10
N GLU A 26 8.91 -2.49 8.49
CA GLU A 26 9.14 -1.11 8.88
C GLU A 26 8.40 -0.19 7.90
N ALA A 27 7.82 0.90 8.41
CA ALA A 27 7.03 1.82 7.60
C ALA A 27 7.33 3.28 7.91
N TRP A 28 7.15 4.10 6.88
CA TRP A 28 7.24 5.55 6.92
C TRP A 28 6.01 6.15 6.24
N ALA A 29 5.67 7.39 6.61
CA ALA A 29 4.69 8.21 5.91
C ALA A 29 5.32 9.48 5.37
N VAL A 30 4.88 9.89 4.19
CA VAL A 30 5.20 11.19 3.59
C VAL A 30 3.88 11.79 3.11
N GLU A 31 3.68 13.08 3.37
CA GLU A 31 2.52 13.80 2.86
C GLU A 31 2.65 14.00 1.35
N GLY A 32 1.56 13.79 0.61
CA GLY A 32 1.56 13.97 -0.84
C GLY A 32 0.17 14.00 -1.41
N ASP A 33 0.01 14.77 -2.49
CA ASP A 33 -1.22 14.87 -3.27
C ASP A 33 -1.10 13.96 -4.50
N LEU A 34 -1.40 12.67 -4.31
CA LEU A 34 -1.41 11.66 -5.37
C LEU A 34 -2.84 11.47 -5.87
N ASP A 35 -3.06 11.65 -7.18
CA ASP A 35 -4.35 11.31 -7.81
C ASP A 35 -4.41 9.79 -8.09
N PRO A 36 -5.27 9.02 -7.38
CA PRO A 36 -5.36 7.58 -7.57
C PRO A 36 -5.79 7.17 -8.98
N ALA A 37 -6.49 8.04 -9.71
CA ALA A 37 -6.93 7.76 -11.09
C ALA A 37 -5.75 7.73 -12.08
N THR A 38 -4.61 8.31 -11.71
CA THR A 38 -3.39 8.34 -12.54
C THR A 38 -2.38 7.25 -12.15
N ALA A 39 -2.66 6.49 -11.09
CA ALA A 39 -1.79 5.43 -10.62
C ALA A 39 -1.74 4.28 -11.64
N HIS A 40 -0.53 3.83 -11.95
CA HIS A 40 -0.29 2.68 -12.80
C HIS A 40 0.83 1.84 -12.20
N SER A 41 0.68 0.52 -12.22
CA SER A 41 1.69 -0.40 -11.73
C SER A 41 2.39 -1.11 -12.89
N ASN A 42 3.52 -1.73 -12.57
CA ASN A 42 4.13 -2.71 -13.46
C ASN A 42 3.12 -3.81 -13.79
N THR A 43 3.28 -4.40 -14.98
CA THR A 43 2.47 -5.53 -15.43
C THR A 43 3.30 -6.80 -15.48
N PHE A 44 2.66 -7.94 -15.26
CA PHE A 44 3.32 -9.25 -15.35
C PHE A 44 2.46 -10.25 -16.13
N PRO A 45 3.09 -11.26 -16.77
CA PRO A 45 2.36 -12.34 -17.42
C PRO A 45 1.74 -13.28 -16.37
N PHE A 46 0.46 -13.60 -16.55
CA PHE A 46 -0.31 -14.48 -15.67
C PHE A 46 -1.06 -15.52 -16.51
N GLU A 47 -0.95 -16.78 -16.14
CA GLU A 47 -1.65 -17.86 -16.83
C GLU A 47 -3.11 -17.92 -16.35
N TRP A 48 -4.06 -17.78 -17.29
CA TRP A 48 -5.48 -17.82 -16.96
C TRP A 48 -6.37 -18.34 -18.10
N PRO A 49 -7.30 -19.28 -17.84
CA PRO A 49 -7.53 -19.99 -16.58
C PRO A 49 -6.33 -20.85 -16.14
N PRO A 50 -6.23 -21.26 -14.86
CA PRO A 50 -5.06 -21.98 -14.35
C PRO A 50 -4.79 -23.27 -15.15
N ARG A 51 -3.52 -23.51 -15.53
CA ARG A 51 -3.06 -24.67 -16.31
C ARG A 51 -3.62 -24.78 -17.74
N SER A 52 -4.09 -23.67 -18.32
CA SER A 52 -4.63 -23.63 -19.69
C SER A 52 -3.56 -23.46 -20.78
N GLY A 53 -2.33 -23.08 -20.42
CA GLY A 53 -1.30 -22.62 -21.35
C GLY A 53 -1.57 -21.24 -21.95
N THR A 54 -2.68 -20.59 -21.59
CA THR A 54 -3.04 -19.24 -22.06
C THR A 54 -2.50 -18.19 -21.12
N TRP A 55 -1.70 -17.26 -21.66
CA TRP A 55 -1.07 -16.19 -20.90
C TRP A 55 -1.72 -14.85 -21.22
N ILE A 56 -2.07 -14.12 -20.16
CA ILE A 56 -2.55 -12.74 -20.22
C ILE A 56 -1.58 -11.82 -19.47
N THR A 57 -1.61 -10.53 -19.75
CA THR A 57 -0.84 -9.52 -19.01
C THR A 57 -1.78 -8.77 -18.08
N ILE A 58 -1.44 -8.71 -16.79
CA ILE A 58 -2.23 -8.03 -15.76
C ILE A 58 -1.35 -7.08 -14.94
N PRO A 59 -1.91 -6.00 -14.37
CA PRO A 59 -1.18 -5.13 -13.45
C PRO A 59 -0.91 -5.81 -12.10
N GLU A 60 0.20 -5.46 -11.46
CA GLU A 60 0.53 -5.86 -10.08
C GLU A 60 -0.44 -5.27 -9.06
N ILE A 61 -0.89 -4.04 -9.27
CA ILE A 61 -1.89 -3.35 -8.45
C ILE A 61 -3.12 -3.11 -9.33
N ASP A 62 -4.26 -3.64 -8.92
CA ASP A 62 -5.52 -3.48 -9.65
C ASP A 62 -6.18 -2.12 -9.41
N ARG A 63 -6.02 -1.57 -8.19
CA ARG A 63 -6.60 -0.28 -7.79
C ARG A 63 -5.79 0.40 -6.68
N VAL A 64 -5.70 1.72 -6.79
CA VAL A 64 -5.28 2.62 -5.72
C VAL A 64 -6.45 3.51 -5.35
N ASP A 65 -6.59 3.86 -4.08
CA ASP A 65 -7.65 4.76 -3.61
C ASP A 65 -7.28 5.37 -2.25
N TRP A 66 -7.90 6.51 -1.93
CA TRP A 66 -7.75 7.19 -0.65
C TRP A 66 -8.82 6.75 0.34
N PHE A 67 -8.44 6.64 1.61
CA PHE A 67 -9.35 6.24 2.68
C PHE A 67 -9.11 7.06 3.93
N GLU A 68 -10.20 7.46 4.58
CA GLU A 68 -10.17 7.96 5.94
C GLU A 68 -9.58 6.92 6.91
N PRO A 69 -8.90 7.32 7.99
CA PRO A 69 -8.23 6.39 8.90
C PRO A 69 -9.12 5.26 9.42
N ARG A 70 -10.40 5.54 9.65
CA ARG A 70 -11.38 4.53 10.11
C ARG A 70 -11.59 3.42 9.07
N GLU A 71 -11.69 3.78 7.80
CA GLU A 71 -11.89 2.81 6.71
C GLU A 71 -10.59 2.11 6.34
N ALA A 72 -9.46 2.84 6.36
CA ALA A 72 -8.14 2.27 6.12
C ALA A 72 -7.84 1.09 7.07
N ARG A 73 -8.21 1.20 8.37
CA ARG A 73 -8.07 0.11 9.36
C ARG A 73 -8.85 -1.16 9.00
N ARG A 74 -9.95 -1.03 8.26
CA ARG A 74 -10.79 -2.18 7.85
C ARG A 74 -10.25 -2.88 6.61
N ARG A 75 -9.48 -2.16 5.79
CA ARG A 75 -8.97 -2.65 4.49
C ARG A 75 -7.55 -3.18 4.57
N ILE A 76 -6.75 -2.66 5.49
CA ILE A 76 -5.38 -3.10 5.69
C ILE A 76 -5.32 -4.43 6.45
N LYS A 77 -4.20 -5.15 6.36
CA LYS A 77 -3.98 -6.34 7.20
C LYS A 77 -3.99 -5.96 8.68
N ASP A 78 -4.64 -6.76 9.53
CA ASP A 78 -4.77 -6.49 10.98
C ASP A 78 -3.43 -6.11 11.65
N THR A 79 -2.35 -6.80 11.30
CA THR A 79 -1.01 -6.57 11.88
C THR A 79 -0.39 -5.23 11.49
N GLN A 80 -0.93 -4.57 10.46
CA GLN A 80 -0.48 -3.26 9.98
C GLN A 80 -1.34 -2.10 10.49
N ILE A 81 -2.46 -2.38 11.17
CA ILE A 81 -3.29 -1.34 11.83
C ILE A 81 -2.46 -0.37 12.69
N PRO A 82 -1.45 -0.82 13.47
CA PRO A 82 -0.63 0.09 14.27
C PRO A 82 0.08 1.19 13.47
N PHE A 83 0.32 1.02 12.17
CA PHE A 83 0.89 2.09 11.35
C PHE A 83 -0.09 3.25 11.14
N ILE A 84 -1.38 2.95 10.96
CA ILE A 84 -2.41 3.98 10.83
C ILE A 84 -2.59 4.70 12.17
N ASP A 85 -2.59 3.95 13.28
CA ASP A 85 -2.72 4.54 14.62
C ASP A 85 -1.56 5.51 14.91
N ARG A 86 -0.32 5.07 14.67
CA ARG A 86 0.88 5.91 14.85
C ARG A 86 0.88 7.14 13.93
N LEU A 87 0.37 7.01 12.71
CA LEU A 87 0.25 8.16 11.80
C LEU A 87 -0.76 9.18 12.33
N VAL A 88 -1.95 8.73 12.75
CA VAL A 88 -3.00 9.58 13.34
C VAL A 88 -2.46 10.30 14.57
N ASP A 89 -1.79 9.56 15.47
CA ASP A 89 -1.17 10.12 16.68
C ASP A 89 -0.09 11.17 16.32
N ALA A 90 0.76 10.89 15.32
CA ALA A 90 1.81 11.81 14.88
C ALA A 90 1.26 13.10 14.25
N LEU A 91 0.07 13.04 13.63
CA LEU A 91 -0.61 14.18 13.04
C LEU A 91 -1.55 14.90 14.01
N GLY A 92 -1.78 14.36 15.22
CA GLY A 92 -2.68 14.93 16.22
C GLY A 92 -4.16 14.87 15.82
N MET A 93 -4.57 13.84 15.08
CA MET A 93 -5.92 13.63 14.53
C MET A 93 -6.81 12.74 15.38
#